data_AF-A0A8J3KSA9-F1
#
_entry.id   AF-A0A8J3KSA9-F1
#
_cell.length_a   1.000
_cell.length_b   1.000
_cell.length_c   1.000
_cell.angle_alpha   90.00
_cell.angle_beta   90.00
_cell.angle_gamma   90.00
#
_symmetry.space_group_name_H-M   'P 1'
#
loop_
_entity.id
_entity.type
_entity.pdbx_description
1 polymer ?
#
loop_
_entity_poly.entity_id
_entity_poly.type
_entity_poly.pdbx_seq_one_letter_code
_entity_poly.pdbx_strand_id
1 'polypeptide(L)'
;MPRPRKESLPGEPFPVVGLIRAARRRADLSQRELAKGAGLHASTVGRIEAGELWPSLIAFRKIMGAAGYYLTVVDDDGHVLMPMSERRDQELRDGAERRYPSHLDLILDPRPGEWWADQYGLARPPETFLRDRARRDAQRRRSQWEVRVKKYRNDPEPPEVY
;
A
#
# COMPACT_ATOMS: atom_id res chain seq x y z
N MET A 1 13.17 -17.46 -4.20
CA MET A 1 13.50 -16.52 -3.09
C MET A 1 12.93 -17.09 -1.81
N PRO A 2 13.67 -17.08 -0.69
CA PRO A 2 13.12 -17.54 0.58
C PRO A 2 11.96 -16.62 0.97
N ARG A 3 10.78 -17.21 1.20
CA ARG A 3 9.62 -16.50 1.76
C ARG A 3 10.04 -15.95 3.14
N PRO A 4 9.74 -14.68 3.48
CA PRO A 4 9.94 -14.22 4.84
C PRO A 4 9.14 -15.13 5.78
N ARG A 5 9.80 -15.67 6.80
CA ARG A 5 9.20 -16.49 7.85
C ARG A 5 8.18 -15.62 8.59
N LYS A 6 6.96 -16.13 8.85
CA LYS A 6 5.84 -15.49 9.57
C LYS A 6 6.15 -15.22 11.06
N GLU A 7 7.36 -14.78 11.39
CA GLU A 7 7.80 -14.51 12.76
C GLU A 7 8.23 -13.05 12.87
N SER A 8 7.27 -12.14 12.70
CA SER A 8 7.30 -10.86 13.43
C SER A 8 6.06 -10.85 14.29
N LEU A 9 6.22 -11.27 15.55
CA LEU A 9 5.16 -11.21 16.54
C LEU A 9 4.73 -9.74 16.71
N PRO A 10 3.42 -9.43 16.76
CA PRO A 10 2.96 -8.09 17.09
C PRO A 10 3.46 -7.74 18.50
N GLY A 11 4.48 -6.87 18.58
CA GLY A 11 5.02 -6.40 19.87
C GLY A 11 6.54 -6.14 19.91
N GLU A 12 7.32 -6.68 18.97
CA GLU A 12 8.76 -6.37 18.94
C GLU A 12 9.04 -4.95 18.39
N PRO A 13 9.89 -4.15 19.06
CA PRO A 13 10.24 -2.82 18.58
C PRO A 13 10.96 -2.93 17.24
N PHE A 14 10.54 -2.09 16.29
CA PHE A 14 11.10 -2.08 14.93
C PHE A 14 12.63 -1.91 14.96
N PRO A 15 13.43 -2.84 14.38
CA PRO A 15 14.88 -2.92 14.60
C PRO A 15 15.67 -1.90 13.75
N VAL A 16 15.42 -0.61 13.95
CA VAL A 16 16.00 0.51 13.18
C VAL A 16 17.52 0.45 13.10
N VAL A 17 18.19 0.29 14.25
CA VAL A 17 19.65 0.28 14.34
C VAL A 17 20.25 -0.88 13.54
N GLY A 18 19.65 -2.06 13.67
CA GLY A 18 20.08 -3.26 12.94
C GLY A 18 19.94 -3.08 11.43
N LEU A 19 18.81 -2.53 10.98
CA LEU A 19 18.56 -2.26 9.56
C LEU A 19 19.56 -1.27 8.97
N ILE A 20 19.84 -0.16 9.66
CA ILE A 20 20.81 0.85 9.19
C ILE A 20 22.21 0.25 9.11
N ARG A 21 22.66 -0.46 10.15
CA ARG A 21 23.98 -1.11 10.15
C ARG A 21 24.11 -2.15 9.04
N ALA A 22 23.06 -2.95 8.81
CA ALA A 22 23.04 -3.95 7.75
C ALA A 22 23.08 -3.32 6.35
N ALA A 23 22.28 -2.28 6.12
CA ALA A 23 22.27 -1.53 4.86
C ALA A 23 23.65 -0.90 4.58
N ARG A 24 24.23 -0.26 5.59
CA ARG A 24 25.56 0.35 5.53
C ARG A 24 26.65 -0.67 5.21
N ARG A 25 26.64 -1.83 5.89
CA ARG A 25 27.60 -2.92 5.64
C ARG A 25 27.51 -3.46 4.22
N ARG A 26 26.29 -3.54 3.67
CA ARG A 26 26.06 -4.07 2.32
C ARG A 26 26.41 -3.07 1.21
N ALA A 27 26.36 -1.77 1.53
CA ALA A 27 26.79 -0.68 0.65
C ALA A 27 28.26 -0.27 0.83
N ASP A 28 28.98 -0.87 1.79
CA ASP A 28 30.37 -0.54 2.16
C ASP A 28 30.61 0.95 2.47
N LEU A 29 29.69 1.56 3.23
CA LEU A 29 29.77 2.98 3.60
C LEU A 29 30.23 3.18 5.04
N SER A 30 31.04 4.20 5.28
CA SER A 30 31.23 4.76 6.63
C SER A 30 29.99 5.52 7.11
N GLN A 31 29.89 5.81 8.40
CA GLN A 31 28.81 6.66 8.94
C GLN A 31 28.80 8.05 8.28
N ARG A 32 29.98 8.60 7.97
CA ARG A 32 30.14 9.92 7.35
C ARG A 32 29.65 9.90 5.90
N GLU A 33 29.99 8.87 5.14
CA GLU A 33 29.53 8.73 3.75
C GLU A 33 28.03 8.49 3.68
N LEU A 34 27.49 7.64 4.56
CA LEU A 34 26.05 7.42 4.67
C LEU A 34 25.31 8.72 5.02
N ALA A 35 25.82 9.47 6.00
CA ALA A 35 25.25 10.78 6.37
C ALA A 35 25.28 11.77 5.20
N LYS A 36 26.42 11.85 4.49
CA LYS A 36 26.57 12.68 3.29
C LYS A 36 25.56 12.31 2.21
N GLY A 37 25.44 11.01 1.89
CA GLY A 37 24.47 10.51 0.90
C GLY A 37 23.02 10.75 1.31
N ALA A 38 22.72 10.70 2.61
CA ALA A 38 21.39 10.98 3.15
C ALA A 38 21.09 12.48 3.33
N GLY A 39 22.06 13.38 3.13
CA GLY A 39 21.93 14.80 3.44
C GLY A 39 21.69 15.08 4.93
N LEU A 40 22.38 14.33 5.80
CA LEU A 40 22.30 14.42 7.26
C LEU A 40 23.69 14.75 7.85
N HIS A 41 23.69 15.22 9.09
CA HIS A 41 24.93 15.41 9.84
C HIS A 41 25.50 14.05 10.29
N ALA A 42 26.83 13.87 10.26
CA ALA A 42 27.45 12.61 10.67
C ALA A 42 27.13 12.23 12.12
N SER A 43 27.04 13.23 13.01
CA SER A 43 26.62 13.06 14.40
C SER A 43 25.20 12.51 14.53
N THR A 44 24.29 12.86 13.62
CA THR A 44 22.93 12.31 13.59
C THR A 44 22.93 10.81 13.34
N VAL A 45 23.69 10.35 12.34
CA VAL A 45 23.82 8.91 12.03
C VAL A 45 24.50 8.15 13.17
N GLY A 46 25.53 8.74 13.80
CA GLY A 46 26.20 8.17 14.97
C GLY A 46 25.25 7.95 16.15
N ARG A 47 24.46 8.97 16.52
CA ARG A 47 23.47 8.88 17.61
C ARG A 47 22.36 7.87 17.31
N ILE A 48 21.95 7.76 16.04
CA ILE A 48 20.99 6.73 15.63
C ILE A 48 21.59 5.34 15.79
N GLU A 49 22.79 5.09 15.27
CA GLU A 49 23.43 3.78 15.38
C GLU A 49 23.81 3.40 16.83
N ALA A 50 23.96 4.38 17.73
CA ALA A 50 24.15 4.19 19.17
C ALA A 50 22.83 3.92 19.94
N GLY A 51 21.67 4.10 19.29
CA GLY A 51 20.36 3.95 19.94
C GLY A 51 19.93 5.17 20.77
N GLU A 52 20.68 6.28 20.72
CA GLU A 52 20.40 7.51 21.46
C GLU A 52 19.36 8.41 20.77
N LEU A 53 19.14 8.19 19.47
CA LEU A 53 18.21 8.98 18.67
C LEU A 53 17.37 8.07 17.78
N TRP A 54 16.05 8.15 17.92
CA TRP A 54 15.12 7.55 16.96
C TRP A 54 14.98 8.46 15.73
N PRO A 55 15.24 7.97 14.52
CA PRO A 55 15.07 8.76 13.31
C PRO A 55 13.58 8.96 13.00
N SER A 56 13.24 10.14 12.45
CA SER A 56 11.95 10.31 11.80
C SER A 56 11.85 9.41 10.56
N LEU A 57 10.63 9.09 10.11
CA LEU A 57 10.43 8.31 8.88
C LEU A 57 11.14 8.94 7.67
N ILE A 58 11.19 10.27 7.59
CA ILE A 58 11.89 11.01 6.54
C ILE A 58 13.40 10.76 6.61
N ALA A 59 13.99 10.86 7.80
CA ALA A 59 15.42 10.61 7.99
C ALA A 59 15.77 9.16 7.71
N PHE A 60 14.96 8.22 8.20
CA PHE A 60 15.13 6.79 7.93
C PHE A 60 15.07 6.49 6.43
N ARG A 61 14.06 7.02 5.72
CA ARG A 61 13.95 6.88 4.25
C ARG A 61 15.18 7.42 3.52
N LYS A 62 15.71 8.58 3.94
CA LYS A 62 16.93 9.16 3.34
C LYS A 62 18.16 8.28 3.57
N ILE A 63 18.32 7.75 4.78
CA ILE A 63 19.43 6.83 5.13
C ILE A 63 19.35 5.55 4.31
N MET A 64 18.18 4.91 4.26
CA MET A 64 17.98 3.68 3.48
C MET A 64 18.20 3.95 1.99
N GLY A 65 17.68 5.06 1.46
CA GLY A 65 17.86 5.47 0.06
C GLY A 65 19.33 5.72 -0.30
N ALA A 66 20.11 6.34 0.59
CA ALA A 66 21.55 6.55 0.38
C ALA A 66 22.34 5.23 0.28
N ALA A 67 21.83 4.15 0.86
CA ALA A 67 22.39 2.80 0.76
C ALA A 67 21.72 1.94 -0.34
N GLY A 68 20.86 2.52 -1.19
CA GLY A 68 20.21 1.83 -2.31
C GLY A 68 18.95 1.03 -1.94
N TYR A 69 18.33 1.31 -0.79
CA TYR A 69 17.12 0.63 -0.35
C TYR A 69 15.89 1.55 -0.42
N TYR A 70 14.74 0.94 -0.68
CA TYR A 70 13.44 1.63 -0.73
C TYR A 70 12.51 1.06 0.35
N LEU A 71 11.64 1.92 0.89
CA LEU A 71 10.62 1.51 1.83
C LEU A 71 9.34 1.16 1.07
N THR A 72 8.74 0.04 1.42
CA THR A 72 7.46 -0.41 0.89
C THR A 72 6.60 -0.93 2.04
N VAL A 73 5.28 -0.77 1.93
CA VAL A 73 4.32 -1.36 2.86
C VAL A 73 3.83 -2.65 2.22
N VAL A 74 3.82 -3.74 2.98
CA VAL A 74 3.38 -5.05 2.51
C VAL A 74 2.32 -5.63 3.43
N ASP A 75 1.46 -6.47 2.89
CA ASP A 75 0.57 -7.32 3.69
C ASP A 75 1.30 -8.54 4.26
N ASP A 76 0.60 -9.37 5.03
CA ASP A 76 1.11 -10.59 5.66
C ASP A 76 1.48 -11.69 4.67
N ASP A 77 0.96 -11.62 3.44
CA ASP A 77 1.31 -12.48 2.32
C ASP A 77 2.49 -11.94 1.49
N GLY A 78 2.99 -10.74 1.82
CA GLY A 78 4.11 -10.08 1.16
C GLY A 78 3.73 -9.31 -0.11
N HIS A 79 2.44 -9.07 -0.36
CA HIS A 79 2.03 -8.20 -1.45
C HIS A 79 2.28 -6.74 -1.09
N VAL A 80 2.83 -6.00 -2.05
CA VAL A 80 3.04 -4.56 -1.89
C VAL A 80 1.71 -3.83 -1.89
N LEU A 81 1.45 -3.09 -0.81
CA LEU A 81 0.37 -2.13 -0.73
C LEU A 81 0.73 -0.92 -1.59
N MET A 82 0.10 -0.84 -2.76
CA MET A 82 0.24 0.30 -3.64
C MET A 82 -0.51 1.50 -3.06
N PRO A 83 0.08 2.71 -3.08
CA PRO A 83 -0.65 3.91 -2.69
C PRO A 83 -1.88 4.06 -3.60
N MET A 84 -3.03 4.42 -3.01
CA MET A 84 -4.21 4.82 -3.79
C MET A 84 -3.77 5.96 -4.72
N SER A 85 -3.92 5.75 -6.03
CA SER A 85 -3.29 6.66 -6.99
C SER A 85 -3.92 8.04 -6.87
N GLU A 86 -3.11 9.03 -6.49
CA GLU A 86 -3.54 10.39 -6.27
C GLU A 86 -4.23 11.02 -7.49
N ARG A 87 -4.01 10.52 -8.71
CA ARG A 87 -4.65 11.08 -9.90
C ARG A 87 -6.06 10.57 -10.16
N ARG A 88 -6.26 9.24 -10.25
CA ARG A 88 -7.60 8.70 -10.56
C ARG A 88 -8.60 8.96 -9.45
N ASP A 89 -8.22 8.77 -8.19
CA ASP A 89 -9.20 8.83 -7.11
C ASP A 89 -9.44 10.26 -6.58
N GLN A 90 -8.53 11.22 -6.82
CA GLN A 90 -8.70 12.61 -6.34
C GLN A 90 -9.44 13.52 -7.32
N GLU A 91 -9.44 13.20 -8.60
CA GLU A 91 -10.19 13.94 -9.63
C GLU A 91 -11.68 13.57 -9.61
N LEU A 92 -12.02 12.38 -9.09
CA LEU A 92 -13.39 11.87 -9.08
C LEU A 92 -14.13 12.40 -7.85
N ARG A 93 -15.19 13.17 -8.12
CA ARG A 93 -16.03 13.83 -7.12
C ARG A 93 -17.48 13.49 -7.36
N ASP A 94 -18.27 13.45 -6.29
CA ASP A 94 -19.72 13.33 -6.43
C ASP A 94 -20.33 14.65 -6.97
N GLY A 95 -21.62 14.64 -7.29
CA GLY A 95 -22.33 15.85 -7.74
C GLY A 95 -22.41 16.98 -6.70
N ALA A 96 -21.83 16.79 -5.51
CA ALA A 96 -21.67 17.79 -4.46
C ALA A 96 -20.19 18.16 -4.22
N GLU A 97 -19.29 17.86 -5.17
CA GLU A 97 -17.85 18.16 -5.14
C GLU A 97 -17.05 17.44 -4.03
N ARG A 98 -17.62 16.42 -3.41
CA ARG A 98 -16.97 15.64 -2.34
C ARG A 98 -16.21 14.46 -2.91
N ARG A 99 -15.13 14.06 -2.23
CA ARG A 99 -14.40 12.82 -2.54
C ARG A 99 -15.22 11.61 -2.13
N TYR A 100 -15.13 10.55 -2.93
CA TYR A 100 -15.71 9.27 -2.60
C TYR A 100 -14.99 8.61 -1.40
N PRO A 101 -15.68 7.77 -0.59
CA PRO A 101 -15.07 7.14 0.58
C PRO A 101 -13.94 6.16 0.21
N SER A 102 -12.76 6.31 0.80
CA SER A 102 -11.55 5.52 0.46
C SER A 102 -11.62 4.01 0.75
N HIS A 103 -12.57 3.59 1.57
CA HIS A 103 -12.76 2.17 1.94
C HIS A 103 -13.71 1.43 0.99
N LEU A 104 -14.31 2.15 0.03
CA LEU A 104 -15.29 1.64 -0.92
C LEU A 104 -14.71 1.63 -2.33
N ASP A 105 -15.13 0.64 -3.13
CA ASP A 105 -14.71 0.53 -4.52
C ASP A 105 -15.57 1.47 -5.37
N LEU A 106 -14.91 2.34 -6.12
CA LEU A 106 -15.55 3.23 -7.05
C LEU A 106 -16.00 2.48 -8.30
N ILE A 107 -17.25 2.68 -8.68
CA ILE A 107 -17.83 2.24 -9.95
C ILE A 107 -17.88 3.46 -10.87
N LEU A 108 -17.26 3.31 -12.04
CA LEU A 108 -17.38 4.26 -13.14
C LEU A 108 -18.46 3.72 -14.08
N ASP A 109 -19.37 4.59 -14.51
CA ASP A 109 -20.46 4.25 -15.43
C ASP A 109 -21.32 3.05 -14.95
N PRO A 110 -22.02 3.18 -13.80
CA PRO A 110 -22.77 2.07 -13.20
C PRO A 110 -23.86 1.51 -14.13
N ARG A 111 -23.91 0.17 -14.21
CA ARG A 111 -24.99 -0.55 -14.91
C ARG A 111 -26.29 -0.48 -14.11
N PRO A 112 -27.45 -0.72 -14.75
CA PRO A 112 -28.72 -0.81 -14.02
C PRO A 112 -28.66 -1.83 -12.87
N GLY A 113 -28.98 -1.38 -11.66
CA GLY A 113 -29.00 -2.19 -10.43
C GLY A 113 -27.71 -2.11 -9.59
N GLU A 114 -26.68 -1.41 -10.07
CA GLU A 114 -25.43 -1.22 -9.32
C GLU A 114 -25.48 0.02 -8.41
N TRP A 115 -26.37 0.98 -8.71
CA TRP A 115 -26.58 2.17 -7.89
C TRP A 115 -27.87 2.06 -7.07
N TRP A 116 -27.80 2.42 -5.78
CA TRP A 116 -28.92 2.22 -4.84
C TRP A 116 -30.22 2.91 -5.28
N ALA A 117 -30.14 4.00 -6.03
CA ALA A 117 -31.30 4.76 -6.47
C ALA A 117 -31.82 4.41 -7.87
N ASP A 118 -31.25 3.38 -8.52
CA ASP A 118 -31.81 2.83 -9.75
C ASP A 118 -33.26 2.38 -9.56
N GLN A 119 -33.59 1.81 -8.38
CA GLN A 119 -34.95 1.39 -8.03
C GLN A 119 -35.95 2.57 -7.98
N TYR A 120 -35.45 3.79 -7.80
CA TYR A 120 -36.25 5.02 -7.72
C TYR A 120 -36.26 5.81 -9.04
N GLY A 121 -35.57 5.33 -10.09
CA GLY A 121 -35.52 6.00 -11.39
C GLY A 121 -34.81 7.36 -11.39
N LEU A 122 -33.93 7.61 -10.42
CA LEU A 122 -33.18 8.87 -10.35
C LEU A 122 -32.14 8.96 -11.47
N ALA A 123 -31.76 10.19 -11.83
CA ALA A 123 -30.66 10.42 -12.77
C ALA A 123 -29.35 9.87 -12.17
N ARG A 124 -28.66 9.02 -12.94
CA ARG A 124 -27.42 8.38 -12.48
C ARG A 124 -26.27 9.38 -12.43
N PRO A 125 -25.47 9.38 -11.36
CA PRO A 125 -24.18 10.03 -11.40
C PRO A 125 -23.24 9.25 -12.34
N PRO A 126 -22.26 9.92 -12.97
CA PRO A 126 -21.24 9.25 -13.78
C PRO A 126 -20.38 8.28 -12.96
N GLU A 127 -20.19 8.57 -11.66
CA GLU A 127 -19.48 7.70 -10.73
C GLU A 127 -20.28 7.41 -9.44
N THR A 128 -20.07 6.23 -8.85
CA THR A 128 -20.68 5.85 -7.57
C THR A 128 -19.86 4.77 -6.84
N PHE A 129 -20.37 4.17 -5.76
CA PHE A 129 -19.69 3.09 -5.04
C PHE A 129 -20.68 2.10 -4.41
N LEU A 130 -20.25 0.85 -4.22
CA LEU A 130 -21.01 -0.16 -3.49
C LEU A 130 -20.74 -0.08 -1.99
N ARG A 131 -21.81 -0.08 -1.18
CA ARG A 131 -21.69 -0.11 0.30
C ARG A 131 -21.52 -1.53 0.85
N ASP A 132 -22.09 -2.53 0.18
CA ASP A 132 -22.04 -3.91 0.62
C ASP A 132 -20.63 -4.50 0.41
N ARG A 133 -19.92 -4.74 1.52
CA ARG A 133 -18.57 -5.31 1.50
C ARG A 133 -18.53 -6.74 0.99
N ALA A 134 -19.51 -7.58 1.33
CA ALA A 134 -19.52 -8.98 0.90
C ALA A 134 -19.68 -9.07 -0.62
N ARG A 135 -20.58 -8.25 -1.19
CA ARG A 135 -20.76 -8.13 -2.65
C ARG A 135 -19.50 -7.62 -3.34
N ARG A 136 -18.86 -6.58 -2.81
CA ARG A 136 -17.60 -6.05 -3.35
C ARG A 136 -16.47 -7.07 -3.32
N ASP A 137 -16.25 -7.74 -2.20
CA ASP A 137 -15.16 -8.72 -2.07
C ASP A 137 -15.37 -9.91 -3.02
N ALA A 138 -16.62 -10.31 -3.26
CA ALA A 138 -16.95 -11.37 -4.20
C ALA A 138 -16.80 -10.91 -5.67
N GLN A 139 -17.25 -9.71 -6.03
CA GLN A 139 -16.97 -9.12 -7.35
C GLN A 139 -15.46 -8.96 -7.59
N ARG A 140 -14.71 -8.48 -6.60
CA ARG A 140 -13.25 -8.34 -6.67
C ARG A 140 -12.55 -9.68 -6.89
N ARG A 141 -12.99 -10.73 -6.17
CA ARG A 141 -12.49 -12.11 -6.39
C ARG A 141 -12.77 -12.58 -7.81
N ARG A 142 -13.98 -12.33 -8.33
CA ARG A 142 -14.35 -12.68 -9.72
C ARG A 142 -13.50 -11.92 -10.75
N SER A 143 -13.39 -10.60 -10.64
CA SER A 143 -12.56 -9.80 -11.55
C SER A 143 -11.09 -10.21 -11.52
N GLN A 144 -10.55 -10.55 -10.35
CA GLN A 144 -9.18 -11.07 -10.25
C GLN A 144 -9.03 -12.45 -10.92
N TRP A 145 -10.02 -13.33 -10.77
CA TRP A 145 -10.07 -14.63 -11.44
C TRP A 145 -10.13 -14.47 -12.97
N GLU A 146 -11.02 -13.61 -13.47
CA GLU A 146 -11.22 -13.32 -14.90
C GLU A 146 -10.02 -12.62 -15.55
N VAL A 147 -9.40 -11.64 -14.88
CA VAL A 147 -8.27 -10.88 -15.44
C VAL A 147 -6.96 -11.66 -15.31
N ARG A 148 -6.83 -12.52 -14.30
CA ARG A 148 -5.62 -13.32 -14.04
C ARG A 148 -5.88 -14.81 -14.27
N VAL A 149 -6.57 -15.15 -15.36
CA VAL A 149 -6.88 -16.54 -15.75
C VAL A 149 -5.66 -17.46 -15.64
N LYS A 150 -4.47 -17.00 -16.08
CA LYS A 150 -3.24 -17.80 -16.00
C LYS A 150 -2.83 -18.17 -14.56
N LYS A 151 -3.12 -17.31 -13.58
CA LYS A 151 -2.84 -17.54 -12.15
C LYS A 151 -3.92 -18.42 -11.49
N TYR A 152 -5.17 -18.25 -11.89
CA TYR A 152 -6.34 -18.88 -11.25
C TYR A 152 -6.99 -20.01 -12.08
N ARG A 153 -6.35 -20.48 -13.16
CA ARG A 153 -6.91 -21.50 -14.08
C ARG A 153 -7.36 -22.82 -13.43
N ASN A 154 -6.82 -23.13 -12.24
CA ASN A 154 -7.12 -24.35 -11.51
C ASN A 154 -8.10 -24.11 -10.35
N ASP A 155 -8.47 -22.85 -10.09
CA ASP A 155 -9.39 -22.48 -9.02
C ASP A 155 -10.82 -22.41 -9.60
N PRO A 156 -11.83 -22.88 -8.86
CA PRO A 156 -13.22 -22.81 -9.31
C PRO A 156 -13.65 -21.35 -9.51
N GLU A 157 -14.55 -21.12 -10.47
CA GLU A 157 -15.11 -19.79 -10.70
C GLU A 157 -15.77 -19.28 -9.41
N PRO A 158 -15.46 -18.04 -8.96
CA PRO A 158 -16.15 -17.44 -7.83
C PRO A 158 -17.67 -17.34 -8.10
N PRO A 159 -18.53 -17.64 -7.11
CA PRO A 159 -19.98 -17.63 -7.31
C PRO A 159 -20.48 -16.26 -7.75
N GLU A 160 -21.48 -16.24 -8.63
CA GLU A 160 -22.12 -15.00 -9.08
C GLU A 160 -22.81 -14.29 -7.93
N VAL A 161 -22.55 -12.99 -7.82
CA VAL A 161 -23.23 -12.12 -6.85
C VAL A 161 -24.31 -11.36 -7.59
N TYR A 162 -25.55 -11.78 -7.41
CA TYR A 162 -26.73 -11.06 -7.89
C TYR A 162 -27.01 -9.87 -6.95
#